data_AF-C0XTS8-F1
#
_entry.id   AF-C0XTS8-F1
#
_cell.length_a   1.000
_cell.length_b   1.000
_cell.length_c   1.000
_cell.angle_alpha   90.00
_cell.angle_beta   90.00
_cell.angle_gamma   90.00
#
_symmetry.space_group_name_H-M   'P 1'
#
loop_
_entity.id
_entity.type
_entity.pdbx_description
1 polymer ?
#
loop_
_entity_poly.entity_id
_entity_poly.type
_entity_poly.pdbx_seq_one_letter_code
_entity_poly.pdbx_strand_id
1 'polypeptide(L)' 'MRRLFAAVLPPDEVREHLVRALRPIRDFSAELRWTDPDTWHLTMAFYGNQPNDAAAVTDHLAQATAFRRPLRLHL' A
#
# COMPACT_ATOMS: atom_id res chain seq x y z
N MET A 1 -5.15 11.62 -17.64
CA MET A 1 -3.91 11.09 -17.04
C MET A 1 -4.16 10.81 -15.57
N ARG A 2 -3.89 9.60 -15.08
CA ARG A 2 -3.95 9.25 -13.64
C ARG A 2 -2.61 8.69 -13.19
N ARG A 3 -2.18 9.01 -11.97
CA ARG A 3 -0.98 8.43 -11.37
C ARG A 3 -1.34 7.10 -10.74
N LEU A 4 -0.80 6.00 -11.28
CA LEU A 4 -1.20 4.65 -10.89
C LEU A 4 -0.04 3.89 -10.22
N PHE A 5 -0.40 3.00 -9.30
CA PHE A 5 0.48 2.04 -8.67
C PHE A 5 -0.33 0.81 -8.26
N ALA A 6 0.34 -0.32 -8.06
CA ALA A 6 -0.24 -1.53 -7.47
C ALA A 6 0.27 -1.70 -6.04
N ALA A 7 -0.60 -2.15 -5.14
CA ALA A 7 -0.24 -2.31 -3.74
C ALA A 7 -0.96 -3.49 -3.08
N VAL A 8 -0.38 -3.97 -2.00
CA VAL A 8 -1.02 -4.90 -1.04
C VAL A 8 -1.48 -4.09 0.17
N LEU A 9 -2.74 -4.29 0.55
CA LEU A 9 -3.29 -3.70 1.77
C LEU A 9 -2.99 -4.63 2.95
N PRO A 10 -2.35 -4.13 4.02
CA PRO A 10 -2.22 -4.87 5.27
C PRO A 10 -3.61 -5.13 5.88
N PRO A 11 -3.82 -6.31 6.50
CA PRO A 11 -4.96 -6.55 7.37
C PRO A 11 -5.06 -5.51 8.49
N ASP A 12 -6.26 -5.31 9.02
CA ASP A 12 -6.54 -4.30 10.06
C ASP A 12 -5.70 -4.54 11.32
N GLU A 13 -5.53 -5.79 11.74
CA GLU A 13 -4.73 -6.14 12.91
C GLU A 13 -3.23 -5.77 12.75
N VAL A 14 -2.71 -5.85 11.52
CA VAL A 14 -1.34 -5.45 11.19
C VAL A 14 -1.22 -3.93 11.19
N ARG A 15 -2.20 -3.22 10.61
CA ARG A 15 -2.25 -1.76 10.63
C ARG A 15 -2.29 -1.23 12.06
N GLU A 16 -3.14 -1.80 12.92
CA GLU A 16 -3.22 -1.42 14.33
C GLU A 16 -1.91 -1.69 15.09
N HIS A 17 -1.27 -2.84 14.83
CA HIS A 17 0.02 -3.16 15.43
C HIS A 17 1.06 -2.08 15.10
N LEU A 18 1.14 -1.68 13.83
CA LEU A 18 2.03 -0.61 13.38
C LEU A 18 1.70 0.75 14.01
N VAL A 19 0.41 1.11 14.11
CA VAL A 19 -0.02 2.35 14.78
C VAL A 19 0.46 2.38 16.23
N ARG A 20 0.34 1.27 16.95
CA ARG A 20 0.82 1.15 18.35
C ARG A 20 2.35 1.26 18.41
N ALA A 21 3.05 0.51 17.56
CA ALA A 21 4.51 0.48 17.55
C ALA A 21 5.15 1.84 17.21
N LEU A 22 4.53 2.60 16.29
CA LEU A 22 5.06 3.87 15.81
C LEU A 22 4.68 5.07 16.70
N ARG A 23 3.68 4.92 17.59
CA ARG A 23 3.21 6.00 18.48
C ARG A 23 4.32 6.79 19.17
N PRO A 24 5.35 6.16 19.80
CA PRO A 24 6.41 6.91 20.46
C PRO A 24 7.19 7.84 19.51
N ILE A 25 7.35 7.44 18.25
CA ILE A 25 8.03 8.24 17.22
C ILE A 25 7.14 9.39 16.75
N ARG A 26 5.84 9.14 16.61
CA ARG A 26 4.86 10.19 16.25
C ARG A 26 4.80 11.27 17.33
N ASP A 27 4.83 10.87 18.60
CA ASP A 27 4.77 11.78 19.74
C ASP A 27 6.08 12.54 19.96
N PHE A 28 7.21 12.01 19.50
CA PHE A 28 8.53 12.63 19.64
C PHE A 28 8.74 13.86 18.75
N SER A 29 8.13 13.89 17.56
CA SER A 29 8.30 15.02 16.63
C SER A 29 7.00 15.40 15.92
N ALA A 30 6.49 16.57 16.28
CA ALA A 30 5.34 17.21 15.63
C ALA A 30 5.66 17.71 14.21
N GLU A 31 6.93 17.79 13.82
CA GLU A 31 7.35 18.23 12.49
C GLU A 31 7.21 17.14 11.42
N LEU A 32 7.13 15.87 11.84
CA LEU A 32 6.93 14.75 10.93
C LEU A 32 5.48 14.73 10.42
N ARG A 33 5.32 14.85 9.10
CA ARG A 33 4.03 14.63 8.45
C ARG A 33 3.80 13.14 8.22
N TRP A 34 2.89 12.57 8.99
CA TRP A 34 2.49 11.16 8.85
C TRP A 34 1.34 11.02 7.86
N THR A 35 1.34 9.94 7.08
CA THR A 35 0.16 9.52 6.32
C THR A 35 -0.91 8.96 7.26
N ASP A 36 -2.17 9.07 6.83
CA ASP A 36 -3.28 8.42 7.52
C ASP A 36 -3.06 6.90 7.51
N PRO A 37 -3.09 6.22 8.67
CA PRO A 37 -2.97 4.77 8.75
C PRO A 37 -3.88 4.04 7.77
N ASP A 38 -5.11 4.49 7.54
CA ASP A 38 -6.06 3.83 6.64
C ASP A 38 -5.65 3.88 5.17
N THR A 39 -4.64 4.69 4.86
CA THR A 39 -4.01 4.75 3.53
C THR A 39 -2.73 3.92 3.43
N TRP A 40 -2.28 3.27 4.52
CA TRP A 40 -1.05 2.49 4.52
C TRP A 40 -1.18 1.26 3.64
N HIS A 41 -0.15 1.05 2.83
CA HIS A 41 -0.08 -0.04 1.87
C HIS A 41 1.38 -0.37 1.57
N LEU A 42 1.63 -1.61 1.14
CA LEU A 42 2.90 -1.98 0.54
C LEU A 42 2.83 -1.74 -0.96
N THR A 43 3.53 -0.72 -1.44
CA THR A 43 3.65 -0.47 -2.88
C THR A 43 4.45 -1.61 -3.52
N MET A 44 3.84 -2.27 -4.51
CA MET A 44 4.47 -3.37 -5.25
C MET A 44 5.10 -2.90 -6.57
N ALA A 45 4.43 -1.95 -7.25
CA ALA A 45 4.91 -1.38 -8.51
C ALA A 45 4.33 0.02 -8.72
N PHE A 46 5.15 0.94 -9.24
CA PHE A 46 4.75 2.30 -9.59
C PHE A 46 4.70 2.46 -11.11
N TYR A 47 3.56 2.89 -11.65
CA TYR A 47 3.34 3.01 -13.09
C TYR A 47 3.41 4.46 -13.60
N GLY A 48 3.53 5.44 -12.70
CA GLY A 48 3.56 6.85 -13.11
C GLY A 48 2.23 7.33 -13.69
N ASN A 49 2.30 8.34 -14.55
CA ASN A 49 1.14 8.93 -15.21
C ASN A 49 0.71 8.05 -16.38
N GLN A 50 -0.43 7.41 -16.26
CA GLN A 50 -1.01 6.58 -17.30
C GLN A 50 -2.15 7.32 -18.02
N PRO A 51 -2.30 7.12 -19.34
CA PRO A 51 -3.41 7.68 -20.11
C PRO A 51 -4.75 7.03 -19.76
N ASN A 52 -4.70 5.81 -19.22
CA ASN A 52 -5.85 4.94 -19.04
C ASN A 52 -6.48 5.07 -17.64
N ASP A 53 -7.75 4.69 -17.57
CA ASP A 53 -8.48 4.36 -16.34
C ASP A 53 -7.80 3.16 -15.61
N ALA A 54 -7.88 3.14 -14.27
CA ALA A 54 -7.44 2.03 -13.44
C ALA A 54 -7.99 0.67 -13.89
N ALA A 55 -9.20 0.61 -14.44
CA ALA A 55 -9.83 -0.61 -14.94
C ALA A 55 -8.97 -1.34 -15.99
N ALA A 56 -8.30 -0.62 -16.89
CA ALA A 56 -7.42 -1.22 -17.90
C ALA A 56 -6.16 -1.87 -17.27
N VAL A 57 -5.73 -1.39 -16.11
CA VAL A 57 -4.59 -1.96 -15.36
C VAL A 57 -5.02 -3.18 -14.55
N THR A 58 -6.30 -3.25 -14.13
CA THR A 58 -6.84 -4.36 -13.34
C THR A 58 -6.69 -5.70 -14.05
N ASP A 59 -7.03 -5.80 -15.34
CA ASP A 59 -6.91 -7.06 -16.10
C ASP A 59 -5.46 -7.53 -16.19
N HIS A 60 -4.53 -6.62 -16.44
CA HIS A 60 -3.09 -6.94 -16.46
C HIS A 60 -2.59 -7.40 -15.09
N LEU A 61 -3.05 -6.77 -14.00
CA LEU A 61 -2.71 -7.19 -12.65
C LEU A 61 -3.28 -8.59 -12.33
N ALA A 62 -4.53 -8.85 -12.72
CA ALA A 62 -5.13 -10.17 -12.55
C ALA A 62 -4.32 -11.25 -13.27
N GLN A 63 -3.92 -11.00 -14.52
CA GLN A 63 -3.08 -11.92 -15.29
C GLN A 63 -1.70 -12.12 -14.66
N ALA A 64 -1.04 -11.05 -14.22
CA ALA A 64 0.29 -11.11 -13.62
C ALA A 64 0.31 -11.85 -12.27
N THR A 65 -0.83 -11.86 -11.57
CA THR A 65 -0.99 -12.46 -10.24
C THR A 65 -1.69 -13.81 -10.23
N ALA A 66 -2.29 -14.24 -11.36
CA ALA A 66 -3.16 -15.41 -11.46
C ALA A 66 -2.59 -16.72 -10.89
N PHE A 67 -1.27 -16.92 -10.97
CA PHE A 67 -0.59 -18.13 -10.50
C PHE A 67 0.28 -17.92 -9.28
N ARG A 68 0.12 -16.78 -8.59
CA ARG A 68 0.88 -16.47 -7.39
C ARG A 68 0.19 -17.07 -6.17
N ARG A 69 0.98 -17.73 -5.32
CA ARG A 69 0.50 -18.16 -4.01
C ARG A 69 0.32 -16.94 -3.10
N PRO A 70 -0.59 -17.01 -2.10
CA PRO A 70 -0.69 -15.97 -1.09
C PRO A 70 0.68 -15.67 -0.47
N LEU A 71 0.98 -14.38 -0.34
CA LEU A 71 2.24 -13.92 0.26
C LEU A 71 2.21 -14.17 1.77
N ARG A 72 3.33 -14.63 2.32
CA ARG A 72 3.58 -14.62 3.76
C ARG A 72 4.59 -13.52 4.05
N LEU A 73 4.16 -12.50 4.78
CA LEU A 73 4.94 -11.31 5.08
C LEU A 73 5.13 -11.23 6.59
N HIS A 74 6.29 -10.74 7.01
CA HIS A 74 6.63 -10.48 8.40
C HIS A 74 7.28 -9.10 8.47
N LEU A 75 6.99 -8.37 9.54
CA LEU A 75 7.63 -7.08 9.83
C LEU A 75 8.98 -7.33 10.52
#